data_AF-A0A4U1JW00-F1
#
_entry.id   AF-A0A4U1JW00-F1
#
_cell.length_a   1.000
_cell.length_b   1.000
_cell.length_c   1.000
_cell.angle_alpha   90.00
_cell.angle_beta   90.00
_cell.angle_gamma   90.00
#
_symmetry.space_group_name_H-M   'P 1'
#
loop_
_entity.id
_entity.type
_entity.pdbx_description
1 polymer ?
#
loop_
_entity_poly.entity_id
_entity_poly.type
_entity_poly.pdbx_seq_one_letter_code
_entity_poly.pdbx_strand_id
1 'polypeptide(L)' 'MIPDLSDPRWKRVLTGTSDLSSASLATRILISRLRREVAEAPAALAGKVGELRDFVAKNPFALADAAKF' A
#
# COMPACT_ATOMS: atom_id res chain seq x y z
N MET A 1 -3.63 -14.17 -4.00
CA MET A 1 -2.22 -14.35 -3.58
C MET A 1 -1.67 -12.99 -3.21
N ILE A 2 -0.99 -12.85 -2.05
CA ILE A 2 -0.39 -11.58 -1.64
C ILE A 2 0.87 -11.36 -2.48
N PRO A 3 1.02 -10.21 -3.17
CA PRO A 3 2.24 -9.90 -3.92
C PRO A 3 3.49 -9.94 -3.02
N ASP A 4 4.63 -10.34 -3.60
CA ASP A 4 5.91 -10.30 -2.88
C ASP A 4 6.31 -8.85 -2.52
N LEU A 5 7.18 -8.66 -1.52
CA LEU A 5 7.69 -7.33 -1.15
C LEU A 5 8.38 -6.61 -2.32
N SER A 6 8.98 -7.39 -3.23
CA SER A 6 9.67 -6.87 -4.41
C SER A 6 8.71 -6.45 -5.52
N ASP A 7 7.40 -6.69 -5.39
CA ASP A 7 6.43 -6.36 -6.43
C ASP A 7 6.40 -4.83 -6.66
N PRO A 8 6.65 -4.36 -7.89
CA PRO A 8 6.67 -2.94 -8.22
C PRO A 8 5.33 -2.24 -7.97
N ARG A 9 4.21 -2.97 -7.84
CA ARG A 9 2.90 -2.42 -7.48
C ARG A 9 2.93 -1.72 -6.14
N TRP A 10 3.63 -2.25 -5.13
CA TRP A 10 3.71 -1.60 -3.82
C TRP A 10 4.36 -0.23 -3.89
N LYS A 11 5.47 -0.14 -4.63
CA LYS A 11 6.15 1.13 -4.87
C LYS A 11 5.22 2.09 -5.61
N ARG A 12 4.57 1.64 -6.69
CA ARG A 12 3.64 2.47 -7.47
C ARG A 12 2.47 2.99 -6.61
N VAL A 13 1.92 2.17 -5.74
CA VAL A 13 0.83 2.56 -4.83
C VAL A 13 1.32 3.62 -3.83
N LEU A 14 2.55 3.52 -3.33
CA LEU A 14 3.09 4.43 -2.31
C LEU A 14 3.74 5.70 -2.88
N THR A 15 4.17 5.71 -4.14
CA THR A 15 4.79 6.88 -4.78
C THR A 15 3.91 7.54 -5.84
N GLY A 16 2.84 6.87 -6.25
CA GLY A 16 1.96 7.34 -7.32
C GLY A 16 0.62 7.89 -6.82
N THR A 17 -0.19 8.28 -7.78
CA THR A 17 -1.56 8.77 -7.61
C THR A 17 -2.59 7.72 -8.01
N SER A 18 -2.30 6.43 -7.81
CA SER A 18 -3.25 5.35 -8.12
C SER A 18 -4.59 5.65 -7.45
N ASP A 19 -5.67 5.52 -8.22
CA ASP A 19 -7.02 5.68 -7.71
C ASP A 19 -7.32 4.55 -6.73
N LEU A 20 -7.68 4.93 -5.50
CA LEU A 20 -8.02 4.01 -4.42
C LEU A 20 -9.52 4.04 -4.12
N SER A 21 -10.34 4.67 -4.98
CA SER A 21 -11.79 4.78 -4.83
C SER A 21 -12.49 3.43 -4.60
N SER A 22 -11.96 2.38 -5.23
CA SER A 22 -12.48 1.01 -5.16
C SER A 22 -11.95 0.19 -3.97
N ALA A 23 -11.00 0.75 -3.21
CA ALA A 23 -10.47 0.14 -2.00
C ALA A 23 -11.29 0.55 -0.77
N SER A 24 -11.28 -0.30 0.26
CA SER A 24 -11.92 0.02 1.54
C SER A 24 -11.35 1.30 2.17
N LEU A 25 -12.17 1.98 2.96
CA LEU A 25 -11.78 3.20 3.66
C LEU A 25 -10.50 3.01 4.50
N ALA A 26 -10.38 1.88 5.20
CA ALA A 26 -9.20 1.55 5.99
C ALA A 26 -7.93 1.48 5.13
N THR A 27 -7.99 0.77 4.00
CA THR A 27 -6.88 0.67 3.04
C THR A 27 -6.53 2.04 2.47
N ARG A 28 -7.52 2.87 2.13
CA ARG A 28 -7.32 4.23 1.65
C ARG A 28 -6.61 5.11 2.66
N ILE A 29 -7.05 5.09 3.92
CA ILE A 29 -6.46 5.88 5.02
C ILE A 29 -5.00 5.45 5.22
N LEU A 30 -4.74 4.14 5.29
CA LEU A 30 -3.39 3.61 5.45
C LEU A 30 -2.48 4.05 4.31
N ILE A 31 -2.86 3.80 3.05
CA ILE A 31 -2.04 4.17 1.89
C ILE A 31 -1.81 5.68 1.85
N SER A 32 -2.82 6.49 2.17
CA SER A 32 -2.67 7.96 2.20
C SER A 32 -1.70 8.43 3.28
N ARG A 33 -1.67 7.75 4.44
CA ARG A 33 -0.66 7.99 5.48
C ARG A 33 0.73 7.57 5.00
N LEU A 34 0.87 6.36 4.46
CA LEU A 34 2.16 5.84 3.97
C LEU A 34 2.72 6.69 2.82
N ARG A 35 1.87 7.17 1.90
CA ARG A 35 2.25 8.11 0.83
C ARG A 35 2.87 9.39 1.38
N ARG A 36 2.27 9.97 2.42
CA ARG A 36 2.80 11.18 3.07
C ARG A 36 4.15 10.92 3.72
N GLU A 37 4.27 9.83 4.47
CA GLU A 37 5.52 9.46 5.13
C GLU A 37 6.64 9.17 4.10
N VAL A 38 6.32 8.57 2.95
CA VAL A 38 7.27 8.36 1.85
C VAL A 38 7.62 9.66 1.13
N ALA A 39 6.67 10.59 0.99
CA ALA A 39 6.91 11.90 0.40
C ALA A 39 7.85 12.75 1.27
N GLU A 40 7.71 12.67 2.61
CA GLU A 40 8.59 13.33 3.57
C GLU A 40 9.95 12.64 3.69
N ALA A 41 9.97 11.29 3.63
CA ALA A 41 11.18 10.48 3.75
C ALA A 41 11.22 9.35 2.70
N PRO A 42 11.73 9.62 1.48
CA PRO A 42 11.77 8.63 0.40
C PRO A 42 12.57 7.36 0.74
N ALA A 43 13.58 7.48 1.63
CA ALA A 43 14.37 6.35 2.12
C ALA A 43 13.53 5.34 2.94
N ALA A 44 12.39 5.76 3.51
CA ALA A 44 11.52 4.90 4.29
C ALA A 44 10.64 3.97 3.43
N LEU A 45 10.64 4.14 2.09
CA LEU A 45 9.77 3.40 1.17
C LEU A 45 9.81 1.88 1.38
N ALA A 46 11.01 1.29 1.49
CA ALA A 46 11.16 -0.15 1.67
C ALA A 46 10.48 -0.66 2.96
N GLY A 47 10.61 0.10 4.06
CA GLY A 47 9.94 -0.23 5.32
C GLY A 47 8.42 -0.07 5.23
N LYS A 48 7.94 0.95 4.50
CA LYS A 48 6.51 1.21 4.32
C LYS A 48 5.82 0.20 3.39
N VAL A 49 6.55 -0.35 2.43
CA VAL A 49 6.09 -1.51 1.64
C VAL A 49 5.86 -2.72 2.55
N GLY A 50 6.77 -2.96 3.51
CA GLY A 50 6.59 -3.99 4.53
C GLY A 50 5.34 -3.78 5.38
N GLU A 51 5.14 -2.57 5.90
CA GLU A 51 3.96 -2.20 6.69
C GLU A 51 2.65 -2.43 5.92
N LEU A 52 2.60 -2.04 4.64
CA LEU A 52 1.44 -2.25 3.77
C LEU A 52 1.19 -3.75 3.50
N ARG A 53 2.24 -4.54 3.23
CA ARG A 53 2.11 -5.98 3.02
C ARG A 53 1.61 -6.68 4.28
N ASP A 54 2.14 -6.33 5.45
CA ASP A 54 1.71 -6.88 6.73
C ASP A 54 0.24 -6.54 7.02
N PHE A 55 -0.18 -5.31 6.72
CA PHE A 55 -1.58 -4.93 6.81
C PHE A 55 -2.45 -5.79 5.88
N VAL A 56 -2.05 -5.97 4.63
CA VAL A 56 -2.76 -6.81 3.65
C VAL A 56 -2.80 -8.29 4.08
N ALA A 57 -1.72 -8.80 4.68
CA ALA A 57 -1.65 -10.16 5.20
C ALA A 57 -2.55 -10.39 6.41
N LYS A 58 -2.67 -9.39 7.29
CA LYS A 58 -3.51 -9.44 8.49
C LYS A 58 -4.99 -9.21 8.19
N ASN A 59 -5.32 -8.57 7.06
CA ASN A 59 -6.68 -8.15 6.75
C ASN A 59 -7.17 -8.75 5.42
N PRO A 60 -8.09 -9.74 5.45
CA PRO A 60 -8.62 -10.36 4.23
C PRO A 60 -9.27 -9.39 3.24
N PHE A 61 -9.94 -8.33 3.74
CA PHE A 61 -10.53 -7.30 2.88
C PHE A 61 -9.47 -6.48 2.14
N ALA A 62 -8.31 -6.25 2.76
CA ALA A 62 -7.21 -5.50 2.17
C ALA A 62 -6.50 -6.30 1.07
N LEU A 63 -6.54 -7.63 1.16
CA LEU A 63 -6.10 -8.51 0.07
C LEU A 63 -7.00 -8.37 -1.17
N ALA A 64 -8.32 -8.29 -0.97
CA ALA A 64 -9.25 -8.02 -2.06
C ALA A 64 -9.04 -6.62 -2.65
N ASP A 65 -8.69 -5.63 -1.83
CA ASP A 65 -8.35 -4.29 -2.30
C ASP A 65 -7.04 -4.27 -3.08
N ALA A 66 -6.02 -5.02 -2.65
CA ALA A 66 -4.72 -5.10 -3.32
C ALA A 66 -4.74 -5.70 -4.72
N ALA A 67 -5.83 -6.37 -5.09
CA ALA A 67 -6.06 -6.83 -6.46
C ALA A 67 -6.64 -5.74 -7.38
N LYS A 68 -7.14 -4.62 -6.83
CA LYS A 68 -7.88 -3.58 -7.57
C LYS A 68 -7.03 -2.37 -7.96
N PHE A 69 -5.81 -2.25 -7.44
CA PHE A 69 -4.88 -1.15 -7.70
C PHE A 69 -3.54 -1.66 -8.23
#